data_AF-A0A2N9FFE3-F1
#
_entry.id   AF-A0A2N9FFE3-F1
#
_cell.length_a   1.000
_cell.length_b   1.000
_cell.length_c   1.000
_cell.angle_alpha   90.00
_cell.angle_beta   90.00
_cell.angle_gamma   90.00
#
_symmetry.space_group_name_H-M   'P 1'
#
loop_
_entity.id
_entity.type
_entity.pdbx_description
1 polymer ?
#
loop_
_entity_poly.entity_id
_entity_poly.type
_entity_poly.pdbx_seq_one_letter_code
_entity_poly.pdbx_strand_id
1 'polypeptide(L)'
;METLGILDEIQSLVSDTLQVVSYKWLSRHFLVSSNTAKRLLEELVEKHGSGLEVVYTLSGWLKNDPSNYHIRLVSSPKLTDSKQEFDGNCSVQVYSVQACVPKDPAALWNAEFVQAEELFKQSFTVDNCLRDNRESRVEGMGMV
;
A
#
# COMPACT_ATOMS: atom_id res chain seq x y z
N MET A 1 20.03 9.54 3.73
CA MET A 1 19.52 10.57 4.67
C MET A 1 18.11 11.05 4.28
N GLU A 2 17.74 11.08 3.00
CA GLU A 2 16.39 11.52 2.56
C GLU A 2 15.24 10.59 2.99
N THR A 3 15.46 9.28 3.11
CA THR A 3 14.40 8.32 3.49
C THR A 3 13.91 8.45 4.93
N LEU A 4 14.75 8.96 5.84
CA LEU A 4 14.36 9.11 7.25
C LEU A 4 13.26 10.17 7.41
N GLY A 5 13.39 11.31 6.71
CA GLY A 5 12.40 12.38 6.76
C GLY A 5 11.04 11.96 6.20
N ILE A 6 11.04 11.13 5.15
CA ILE A 6 9.81 10.60 4.56
C ILE A 6 9.07 9.69 5.55
N LEU A 7 9.79 8.85 6.32
CA LEU A 7 9.16 7.98 7.32
C LEU A 7 8.49 8.76 8.45
N ASP A 8 9.15 9.80 8.96
CA ASP A 8 8.59 10.66 10.00
C ASP A 8 7.32 11.39 9.50
N GLU A 9 7.32 11.83 8.24
CA GLU A 9 6.17 12.46 7.61
C GLU A 9 5.00 11.48 7.39
N ILE A 10 5.29 10.25 6.93
CA ILE A 10 4.26 9.20 6.83
C ILE A 10 3.67 8.91 8.21
N GLN A 11 4.50 8.84 9.25
CA GLN A 11 4.02 8.63 10.61
C GLN A 11 3.08 9.76 11.06
N SER A 12 3.44 11.03 10.83
CA SER A 12 2.58 12.18 11.14
C SER A 12 1.27 12.16 10.36
N LEU A 13 1.29 11.80 9.07
CA LEU A 13 0.07 11.64 8.28
C LEU A 13 -0.87 10.59 8.91
N VAL A 14 -0.33 9.45 9.33
CA VAL A 14 -1.14 8.38 9.91
C VAL A 14 -1.65 8.74 11.31
N SER A 15 -0.78 9.25 12.18
CA SER A 15 -1.11 9.49 13.59
C SER A 15 -1.83 10.81 13.84
N ASP A 16 -1.40 11.90 13.19
CA ASP A 16 -1.91 13.25 13.46
C ASP A 16 -3.09 13.59 12.56
N THR A 17 -3.02 13.22 11.28
CA THR A 17 -4.09 13.51 10.31
C THR A 17 -5.10 12.38 10.14
N LEU A 18 -4.84 11.22 10.75
CA LEU A 18 -5.67 10.00 10.64
C LEU A 18 -5.87 9.55 9.18
N GLN A 19 -4.92 9.90 8.32
CA GLN A 19 -4.95 9.57 6.90
C GLN A 19 -4.67 8.08 6.70
N VAL A 20 -5.47 7.44 5.83
CA VAL A 20 -5.13 6.12 5.31
C VAL A 20 -4.04 6.29 4.25
N VAL A 21 -2.89 5.68 4.47
CA VAL A 21 -1.73 5.79 3.57
C VAL A 21 -1.48 4.44 2.90
N SER A 22 -1.86 4.32 1.63
CA SER A 22 -1.53 3.17 0.79
C SER A 22 -0.24 3.40 0.00
N TYR A 23 0.38 2.33 -0.50
CA TYR A 23 1.58 2.47 -1.32
C TYR A 23 1.33 3.31 -2.59
N LYS A 24 0.12 3.27 -3.16
CA LYS A 24 -0.24 4.08 -4.33
C LYS A 24 -0.39 5.55 -3.97
N TRP A 25 -1.07 5.84 -2.86
CA TRP A 25 -1.23 7.21 -2.39
C TRP A 25 0.13 7.83 -2.07
N LEU A 26 0.98 7.07 -1.38
CA LEU A 26 2.32 7.47 -0.98
C LEU A 26 3.24 7.69 -2.18
N SER A 27 3.21 6.77 -3.15
CA SER A 27 3.95 6.90 -4.41
C SER A 27 3.62 8.21 -5.14
N ARG A 28 2.34 8.58 -5.21
CA ARG A 28 1.90 9.82 -5.86
C ARG A 28 2.25 11.06 -5.05
N HIS A 29 2.16 10.97 -3.71
CA HIS A 29 2.40 12.10 -2.82
C HIS A 29 3.88 12.49 -2.77
N PHE A 30 4.77 11.50 -2.64
CA PHE A 30 6.21 11.72 -2.54
C PHE A 30 6.96 11.60 -3.87
N LEU A 31 6.25 11.33 -4.98
CA LEU A 31 6.83 11.12 -6.31
C LEU A 31 7.93 10.05 -6.30
N VAL A 32 7.62 8.92 -5.66
CA VAL A 32 8.50 7.75 -5.57
C VAL A 32 7.86 6.55 -6.23
N SER A 33 8.70 5.63 -6.74
CA SER A 33 8.20 4.42 -7.39
C SER A 33 7.31 3.59 -6.47
N SER A 34 6.37 2.83 -7.06
CA SER A 34 5.53 1.90 -6.29
C SER A 34 6.33 0.92 -5.42
N ASN A 35 7.50 0.47 -5.89
CA ASN A 35 8.38 -0.41 -5.12
C ASN A 35 9.04 0.31 -3.94
N THR A 36 9.49 1.55 -4.14
CA THR A 36 10.01 2.40 -3.06
C THR A 36 8.93 2.65 -2.01
N ALA A 37 7.70 2.96 -2.45
CA ALA A 37 6.59 3.20 -1.54
C ALA A 37 6.26 1.99 -0.67
N LYS A 38 6.24 0.77 -1.25
CA LYS A 38 6.05 -0.47 -0.50
C LYS A 38 7.15 -0.69 0.54
N ARG A 39 8.42 -0.49 0.16
CA ARG A 39 9.57 -0.62 1.07
C ARG A 39 9.51 0.37 2.22
N LEU A 40 9.09 1.61 1.97
CA LEU A 40 8.91 2.62 3.02
C LEU A 40 7.81 2.22 4.01
N LEU A 41 6.69 1.68 3.52
CA LEU A 41 5.62 1.19 4.38
C LEU A 41 6.07 -0.02 5.22
N GLU A 42 6.84 -0.94 4.63
CA GLU A 42 7.45 -2.07 5.36
C GLU A 42 8.37 -1.58 6.48
N GLU A 43 9.28 -0.64 6.18
CA GLU A 43 10.20 -0.07 7.17
C GLU A 43 9.45 0.66 8.30
N LEU A 44 8.36 1.36 7.98
CA LEU A 44 7.52 2.01 8.99
C LEU A 44 6.86 0.99 9.92
N VAL A 45 6.31 -0.09 9.36
CA VAL A 45 5.66 -1.16 10.15
C VAL A 45 6.67 -1.89 11.02
N GLU A 46 7.89 -2.13 10.53
CA GLU A 46 8.98 -2.72 11.33
C GLU A 46 9.38 -1.84 12.52
N LYS A 47 9.41 -0.52 12.34
CA LYS A 47 9.79 0.44 13.39
C LYS A 47 8.68 0.75 14.39
N HIS A 48 7.42 0.82 13.94
CA HIS A 48 6.29 1.36 14.71
C HIS A 48 5.08 0.40 14.85
N GLY A 49 5.26 -0.88 14.50
CA GLY A 49 4.16 -1.83 14.29
C GLY A 49 3.15 -2.04 15.43
N SER A 50 3.46 -1.64 16.67
CA SER A 50 2.52 -1.73 17.79
C SER A 50 1.47 -0.61 17.84
N GLY A 51 1.65 0.47 17.06
CA GLY A 51 0.74 1.63 17.03
C GLY A 51 0.00 1.83 15.70
N LEU A 52 0.15 0.89 14.77
CA LEU A 52 -0.37 1.00 13.41
C LEU A 52 -1.25 -0.19 13.08
N GLU A 53 -2.39 0.11 12.45
CA GLU A 53 -3.22 -0.88 11.79
C GLU A 53 -2.75 -1.04 10.35
N VAL A 54 -2.48 -2.29 9.97
CA VAL A 54 -1.84 -2.61 8.69
C VAL A 54 -2.76 -3.50 7.86
N VAL A 55 -2.88 -3.17 6.58
CA VAL A 55 -3.49 -4.04 5.57
C VAL A 55 -2.39 -4.55 4.66
N TYR A 56 -2.38 -5.86 4.46
CA TYR A 56 -1.43 -6.56 3.60
C TYR A 56 -2.11 -6.99 2.30
N THR A 57 -1.33 -7.07 1.23
CA THR A 57 -1.69 -7.80 0.02
C THR A 57 -1.09 -9.20 0.11
N LEU A 58 -1.95 -10.21 0.04
CA LEU A 58 -1.55 -11.60 -0.20
C LEU A 58 -1.77 -11.94 -1.66
N SER A 59 -0.79 -12.57 -2.30
CA SER A 59 -0.94 -13.04 -3.68
C SER A 59 -0.33 -14.41 -3.90
N GLY A 60 -1.01 -15.25 -4.68
CA GLY A 60 -0.64 -16.64 -4.91
C GLY A 60 -1.81 -17.51 -5.38
N TRP A 61 -1.58 -18.81 -5.45
CA TRP A 61 -2.61 -19.80 -5.76
C TRP A 61 -3.26 -20.32 -4.48
N LEU A 62 -4.57 -20.59 -4.52
CA LEU A 62 -5.29 -21.15 -3.39
C LEU A 62 -5.32 -22.67 -3.47
N LYS A 63 -5.31 -23.34 -2.31
CA LYS A 63 -5.43 -24.81 -2.23
C LYS A 63 -6.72 -25.34 -2.87
N ASN A 64 -7.81 -24.58 -2.70
CA ASN A 64 -9.13 -24.95 -3.21
C ASN A 64 -9.41 -24.46 -4.64
N ASP A 65 -8.51 -23.65 -5.19
CA ASP A 65 -8.64 -23.09 -6.54
C ASP A 65 -7.25 -22.86 -7.16
N PRO A 66 -6.53 -23.95 -7.50
CA PRO A 66 -5.15 -23.86 -8.00
C PRO A 66 -5.06 -23.36 -9.45
N SER A 67 -6.19 -23.19 -10.13
CA SER A 67 -6.22 -22.73 -11.53
C SER A 67 -6.19 -21.21 -11.66
N ASN A 68 -6.49 -20.48 -10.58
CA ASN A 68 -6.58 -19.04 -10.59
C ASN A 68 -5.54 -18.42 -9.65
N TYR A 69 -4.92 -17.33 -10.10
CA TYR A 69 -4.05 -16.52 -9.24
C TYR A 69 -4.90 -15.52 -8.46
N HIS A 70 -4.81 -15.57 -7.14
CA HIS A 70 -5.61 -14.75 -6.24
C HIS A 70 -4.77 -13.61 -5.67
N ILE A 71 -5.36 -12.43 -5.59
CA ILE A 71 -4.80 -11.27 -4.89
C ILE A 71 -5.84 -10.80 -3.88
N ARG A 72 -5.48 -10.74 -2.60
CA ARG A 72 -6.40 -10.41 -1.50
C ARG A 72 -5.80 -9.35 -0.59
N LEU A 73 -6.66 -8.46 -0.10
CA LEU A 73 -6.32 -7.52 0.98
C LEU A 73 -6.76 -8.11 2.31
N VAL A 74 -5.85 -8.13 3.28
CA VAL A 74 -6.05 -8.80 4.58
C VAL A 74 -5.53 -7.91 5.69
N SER A 75 -6.30 -7.74 6.76
CA SER A 75 -5.84 -7.01 7.96
C SER A 75 -4.87 -7.85 8.78
N SER A 76 -4.00 -7.20 9.56
CA SER A 76 -3.03 -7.87 10.46
C SER A 76 -3.61 -9.05 11.25
N PRO A 77 -4.78 -8.95 11.90
CA PRO A 77 -5.31 -10.06 12.71
C PRO A 77 -5.69 -11.31 11.90
N LYS A 78 -6.05 -11.14 10.61
CA LYS A 78 -6.46 -12.23 9.73
C LYS A 78 -5.32 -12.76 8.87
N LEU A 79 -4.14 -12.15 8.94
CA LEU A 79 -3.01 -12.46 8.06
C LEU A 79 -2.60 -13.93 8.15
N THR A 80 -2.45 -14.45 9.36
CA THR A 80 -1.99 -15.84 9.59
C THR A 80 -2.99 -16.86 9.03
N ASP A 81 -4.29 -16.66 9.28
CA ASP A 81 -5.34 -17.56 8.81
C ASP A 81 -5.45 -17.52 7.28
N SER A 82 -5.47 -16.32 6.69
CA SER A 82 -5.57 -16.17 5.24
C SER A 82 -4.35 -16.72 4.50
N LYS A 83 -3.14 -16.69 5.09
CA LYS A 83 -1.95 -17.33 4.51
C LYS A 83 -2.12 -18.84 4.37
N GLN A 84 -2.82 -19.51 5.29
CA GLN A 84 -3.01 -20.96 5.26
C GLN A 84 -3.93 -21.42 4.12
N GLU A 85 -4.73 -20.52 3.54
CA GLU A 85 -5.58 -20.82 2.39
C GLU A 85 -4.78 -20.96 1.08
N PHE A 86 -3.57 -20.38 1.02
CA PHE A 86 -2.71 -20.45 -0.15
C PHE A 86 -1.94 -21.77 -0.22
N ASP A 87 -1.73 -22.24 -1.44
CA ASP A 87 -0.94 -23.44 -1.73
C ASP A 87 0.55 -23.07 -1.75
N GLY A 88 1.27 -23.44 -0.68
CA GLY A 88 2.68 -23.09 -0.49
C GLY A 88 2.92 -21.66 -0.02
N ASN A 89 4.03 -21.07 -0.48
CA ASN A 89 4.42 -19.71 -0.10
C ASN A 89 3.63 -18.68 -0.92
N CYS A 90 2.78 -17.89 -0.25
CA CYS A 90 2.17 -16.71 -0.86
C CYS A 90 3.08 -15.48 -0.69
N SER A 91 3.01 -14.56 -1.64
CA SER A 91 3.68 -13.25 -1.54
C SER A 91 2.87 -12.35 -0.61
N VAL A 92 3.58 -11.67 0.30
CA VAL A 92 3.02 -10.79 1.32
C VAL A 92 3.67 -9.43 1.17
N GLN A 93 2.88 -8.38 1.00
CA GLN A 93 3.37 -6.99 0.89
C GLN A 93 2.47 -6.08 1.72
N VAL A 94 3.02 -5.01 2.28
CA VAL A 94 2.21 -3.98 2.94
C VAL A 94 1.43 -3.20 1.87
N TYR A 95 0.10 -3.16 2.00
CA TYR A 95 -0.76 -2.38 1.12
C TYR A 95 -0.96 -0.96 1.65
N SER A 96 -1.39 -0.85 2.92
CA SER A 96 -1.64 0.42 3.59
C SER A 96 -1.42 0.33 5.09
N VAL A 97 -1.18 1.51 5.67
CA VAL A 97 -1.10 1.75 7.10
C VAL A 97 -2.14 2.81 7.50
N GLN A 98 -2.70 2.67 8.69
CA GLN A 98 -3.64 3.63 9.25
C GLN A 98 -3.63 3.57 10.80
N ALA A 99 -4.14 4.60 11.47
CA ALA A 99 -4.17 4.65 12.94
C ALA A 99 -5.26 3.76 13.57
N CYS A 100 -6.27 3.35 12.79
CA CYS A 100 -7.36 2.51 13.25
C CYS A 100 -7.91 1.68 12.09
N VAL A 101 -8.44 0.48 12.37
CA VAL A 101 -9.05 -0.38 11.36
C VAL A 101 -10.25 0.35 10.75
N PRO A 102 -10.26 0.59 9.43
CA PRO A 102 -11.40 1.24 8.81
C PRO A 102 -12.64 0.38 8.98
N LYS A 103 -13.73 0.96 9.53
CA LYS A 103 -15.02 0.27 9.70
C LYS A 103 -15.64 -0.12 8.36
N ASP A 104 -15.31 0.64 7.32
CA ASP A 104 -15.75 0.42 5.95
C ASP A 104 -14.52 0.13 5.06
N PRO A 105 -14.46 -1.03 4.39
CA PRO A 105 -13.42 -1.33 3.40
C PRO A 105 -13.31 -0.28 2.30
N ALA A 106 -14.39 0.44 1.97
CA ALA A 106 -14.37 1.50 0.98
C ALA A 106 -13.49 2.69 1.40
N ALA A 107 -13.25 2.89 2.70
CA ALA A 107 -12.39 3.95 3.20
C ALA A 107 -10.93 3.80 2.73
N LEU A 108 -10.47 2.56 2.48
CA LEU A 108 -9.15 2.30 1.87
C LEU A 108 -9.06 2.87 0.45
N TRP A 109 -10.15 2.73 -0.31
CA TRP A 109 -10.25 3.19 -1.70
C TRP A 109 -10.55 4.68 -1.80
N ASN A 110 -11.29 5.24 -0.84
CA ASN A 110 -11.67 6.66 -0.85
C ASN A 110 -10.44 7.58 -0.85
N ALA A 111 -9.42 7.28 -0.04
CA ALA A 111 -8.20 8.09 -0.01
C ALA A 111 -7.46 8.07 -1.37
N GLU A 112 -7.32 6.89 -2.00
CA GLU A 112 -6.69 6.76 -3.32
C GLU A 112 -7.51 7.44 -4.42
N PHE A 113 -8.83 7.36 -4.32
CA PHE A 113 -9.78 7.92 -5.29
C PHE A 113 -9.80 9.44 -5.23
N VAL A 114 -9.94 10.03 -4.04
CA VAL A 114 -9.96 11.48 -3.84
C VAL A 114 -8.66 12.10 -4.35
N GLN A 115 -7.50 11.54 -3.97
CA GLN A 115 -6.21 12.03 -4.45
C GLN A 115 -6.10 11.93 -5.98
N ALA A 116 -6.60 10.84 -6.58
CA ALA A 116 -6.60 10.70 -8.03
C ALA A 116 -7.48 11.77 -8.69
N GLU A 117 -8.71 11.98 -8.20
CA GLU A 117 -9.60 13.01 -8.72
C GLU A 117 -9.00 14.42 -8.63
N GLU A 118 -8.36 14.74 -7.50
CA GLU A 118 -7.69 16.03 -7.31
C GLU A 118 -6.56 16.23 -8.32
N LEU A 119 -5.71 15.22 -8.50
CA LEU A 119 -4.64 15.22 -9.50
C LEU A 119 -5.19 15.34 -10.92
N PHE A 120 -6.31 14.70 -11.24
CA PHE A 120 -6.96 14.80 -12.55
C PHE A 120 -7.54 16.20 -12.81
N LYS A 121 -8.04 16.89 -11.79
CA LYS A 121 -8.60 18.25 -11.89
C LYS A 121 -7.54 19.34 -12.07
N GLN A 122 -6.25 19.03 -11.88
CA GLN A 122 -5.17 20.01 -12.04
C GLN A 122 -4.99 20.48 -13.49
N SER A 123 -4.61 21.75 -13.67
CA SER A 123 -4.32 22.35 -14.98
C SER A 123 -3.32 21.51 -15.78
N PHE A 124 -3.44 21.54 -17.12
CA PHE A 124 -2.51 20.89 -18.05
C PHE A 124 -1.06 21.36 -17.92
N THR A 125 -0.85 22.53 -17.34
CA THR A 125 0.46 23.14 -17.11
C THR A 125 1.15 22.64 -15.84
N VAL A 126 0.45 21.89 -14.99
CA VAL A 126 1.01 21.32 -13.75
C VAL A 126 1.56 19.94 -14.07
N ASP A 127 2.83 19.73 -13.70
CA ASP A 127 3.48 18.43 -13.79
C ASP A 127 2.86 17.48 -12.76
N ASN A 128 2.26 16.38 -13.21
CA ASN A 128 1.60 15.41 -12.34
C ASN A 128 1.93 13.97 -12.73
N CYS A 129 2.03 13.10 -11.73
CA CYS A 129 2.48 11.71 -11.89
C CYS A 129 1.44 10.78 -12.55
N LEU A 130 0.17 11.21 -12.66
CA LEU A 130 -0.88 10.41 -13.32
C LEU A 130 -0.87 10.57 -14.84
N ARG A 131 -0.34 11.67 -15.38
CA ARG A 131 -0.38 11.96 -16.82
C ARG A 131 0.61 11.17 -17.66
N ASP A 132 1.75 10.82 -17.10
CA ASP A 132 2.82 10.12 -17.81
C ASP A 132 3.12 8.73 -17.24
N ASN A 133 2.33 8.29 -16.24
CA ASN A 133 2.44 6.98 -15.62
C ASN A 133 3.83 6.68 -15.03
N ARG A 134 4.61 7.73 -14.69
CA ARG A 134 6.04 7.63 -14.31
C ARG A 134 6.29 6.71 -13.11
N GLU A 135 5.35 6.61 -12.17
CA GLU A 135 5.52 5.85 -10.92
C GLU A 135 5.04 4.39 -10.99
N SER A 136 4.54 3.95 -12.14
CA SER A 136 4.05 2.58 -12.36
C SER A 136 5.15 1.60 -12.77
N ARG A 137 6.42 1.96 -12.60
CA ARG A 137 7.54 1.07 -12.89
C ARG A 137 7.53 -0.10 -11.90
N VAL A 138 7.01 -1.24 -12.35
CA VAL A 138 7.12 -2.53 -11.64
C VAL A 138 8.38 -3.20 -12.15
N GLU A 139 9.47 -3.15 -11.39
CA GLU A 139 10.57 -4.09 -11.61
C GLU A 139 10.06 -5.48 -11.23
N GLY A 140 10.06 -6.41 -12.19
CA GLY A 140 9.58 -7.76 -11.97
C GLY A 140 10.30 -8.39 -10.79
N MET A 141 9.59 -8.56 -9.67
CA MET A 141 10.04 -9.48 -8.63
C MET A 141 10.09 -10.85 -9.28
N GLY A 142 11.31 -11.35 -9.48
CA GLY A 142 11.56 -12.63 -10.12
C GLY A 142 10.67 -13.70 -9.50
N MET A 143 9.80 -14.26 -10.34
CA MET A 143 9.22 -15.56 -10.07
C MET A 143 10.38 -16.55 -10.04
N VAL A 144 10.73 -16.99 -8.83
CA VAL A 144 11.56 -18.17 -8.58
C VAL A 144 10.68 -19.29 -8.06
#